data_AF-A0A806TTX8-F1
#
_entry.id   AF-A0A806TTX8-F1
#
_cell.length_a   1.000
_cell.length_b   1.000
_cell.length_c   1.000
_cell.angle_alpha   90.00
_cell.angle_beta   90.00
_cell.angle_gamma   90.00
#
_symmetry.space_group_name_H-M   'P 1'
#
loop_
_entity.id
_entity.type
_entity.pdbx_description
1 polymer ?
#
loop_
_entity_poly.entity_id
_entity_poly.type
_entity_poly.pdbx_seq_one_letter_code
_entity_poly.pdbx_strand_id
1 'polypeptide(L)' 'MKSMAKMKYHYGLKMHCYPSDQQKQLIKINSDASRFIYNEMVAINKELMQLRRVKLPIDIVQDRIKQLKLESSETD' A
#
# COMPACT_ATOMS: atom_id res chain seq x y z
N MET A 1 -44.27 -34.55 8.78
CA MET A 1 -43.17 -34.62 7.79
C MET A 1 -42.12 -35.61 8.31
N LYS A 2 -41.62 -36.57 7.51
CA LYS A 2 -40.58 -37.50 7.97
C LYS A 2 -39.23 -36.77 8.04
N SER A 3 -38.44 -37.03 9.08
CA SER A 3 -37.06 -36.51 9.21
C SER A 3 -36.18 -37.09 8.09
N MET A 4 -35.28 -36.26 7.52
CA MET A 4 -34.34 -36.67 6.46
C MET A 4 -33.48 -37.88 6.85
N ALA A 5 -33.17 -38.03 8.14
CA ALA A 5 -32.43 -39.17 8.67
C ALA A 5 -33.17 -40.52 8.53
N LYS A 6 -34.50 -40.49 8.31
CA LYS A 6 -35.36 -41.67 8.19
C LYS A 6 -35.70 -42.01 6.73
N MET A 7 -35.05 -41.38 5.75
CA MET A 7 -35.30 -41.60 4.31
C MET A 7 -34.36 -42.67 3.75
N LYS A 8 -34.87 -43.54 2.87
CA LYS A 8 -34.15 -44.68 2.27
C LYS A 8 -32.97 -44.27 1.36
N TYR A 9 -32.99 -43.05 0.83
CA TYR A 9 -31.95 -42.49 -0.02
C TYR A 9 -31.60 -41.08 0.46
N HIS A 10 -30.31 -40.77 0.54
CA HIS A 10 -29.80 -39.45 0.88
C HIS A 10 -29.21 -38.80 -0.38
N TYR A 11 -29.94 -37.85 -0.95
CA TYR A 11 -29.39 -36.99 -2.00
C TYR A 11 -28.78 -35.76 -1.36
N GLY A 12 -27.46 -35.59 -1.50
CA GLY A 12 -26.76 -34.39 -1.07
C GLY A 12 -26.81 -33.31 -2.14
N LEU A 13 -27.12 -32.07 -1.75
CA LEU A 13 -26.96 -30.91 -2.62
C LEU A 13 -25.54 -30.38 -2.49
N LYS A 14 -24.78 -30.38 -3.60
CA LYS A 14 -23.50 -29.68 -3.68
C LYS A 14 -23.70 -28.37 -4.44
N MET A 15 -23.51 -27.24 -3.74
CA MET A 15 -23.64 -25.92 -4.33
C MET A 15 -22.36 -25.10 -4.20
N HIS A 16 -22.12 -24.26 -5.21
CA HIS A 16 -21.07 -23.24 -5.21
C HIS A 16 -21.74 -21.86 -5.21
N CYS A 17 -21.44 -21.02 -4.23
CA CYS A 17 -21.92 -19.65 -4.16
C CYS A 17 -20.81 -18.72 -4.63
N TYR A 18 -21.03 -18.03 -5.74
CA TYR A 18 -20.14 -16.98 -6.21
C TYR A 18 -20.61 -15.61 -5.72
N PRO A 19 -19.70 -14.63 -5.57
CA PRO A 19 -20.10 -13.28 -5.21
C PRO A 19 -20.99 -12.68 -6.31
N SER A 20 -21.97 -11.86 -5.90
CA SER A 20 -22.72 -11.02 -6.84
C SER A 20 -21.82 -10.00 -7.49
N ASP A 21 -22.27 -9.37 -8.59
CA ASP A 21 -21.44 -8.37 -9.28
C ASP A 21 -21.16 -7.15 -8.40
N GLN A 22 -22.11 -6.76 -7.55
CA GLN A 22 -21.89 -5.73 -6.51
C GLN A 22 -20.79 -6.15 -5.52
N GLN A 23 -20.82 -7.40 -5.04
CA GLN A 23 -19.79 -7.91 -4.14
C GLN A 23 -18.41 -7.95 -4.84
N LYS A 24 -18.34 -8.35 -6.11
CA LYS A 24 -17.10 -8.33 -6.89
C LYS A 24 -16.56 -6.90 -7.05
N GLN A 25 -17.42 -5.92 -7.31
CA GLN A 25 -17.02 -4.51 -7.41
C GLN A 25 -16.43 -4.00 -6.10
N LEU A 26 -17.07 -4.29 -4.96
CA LEU A 26 -16.55 -3.91 -3.64
C LEU A 26 -15.20 -4.57 -3.33
N ILE A 27 -15.07 -5.87 -3.61
CA ILE A 27 -13.80 -6.60 -3.44
C ILE A 27 -12.71 -5.95 -4.29
N LYS A 28 -13.01 -5.59 -5.54
CA LYS A 28 -12.06 -4.93 -6.43
C LYS A 28 -11.60 -3.59 -5.86
N ILE A 29 -12.52 -2.72 -5.45
CA ILE A 29 -12.20 -1.40 -4.88
C ILE A 29 -11.28 -1.55 -3.67
N ASN A 30 -11.60 -2.46 -2.75
CA ASN A 30 -10.79 -2.69 -1.55
C ASN A 30 -9.40 -3.24 -1.88
N SER A 31 -9.33 -4.17 -2.85
CA SER A 31 -8.08 -4.72 -3.35
C SER A 31 -7.21 -3.63 -3.99
N ASP A 32 -7.80 -2.77 -4.81
CA ASP A 32 -7.10 -1.68 -5.50
C ASP A 32 -6.60 -0.63 -4.50
N ALA A 33 -7.41 -0.26 -3.50
CA ALA A 33 -7.01 0.64 -2.43
C ALA A 33 -5.83 0.08 -1.62
N SER A 34 -5.88 -1.21 -1.25
CA SER A 34 -4.79 -1.86 -0.53
C SER A 34 -3.50 -1.90 -1.35
N ARG A 35 -3.62 -2.19 -2.65
CA ARG A 35 -2.47 -2.22 -3.58
C ARG A 35 -1.85 -0.84 -3.76
N PHE A 36 -2.67 0.22 -3.83
CA PHE A 36 -2.19 1.60 -3.90
C PHE A 36 -1.32 1.94 -2.68
N ILE A 37 -1.84 1.72 -1.47
CA ILE A 37 -1.11 2.00 -0.23
C ILE A 37 0.20 1.18 -0.15
N TYR A 38 0.16 -0.11 -0.53
CA TYR A 38 1.36 -0.94 -0.56
C TYR A 38 2.42 -0.39 -1.51
N ASN A 39 2.04 0.00 -2.73
CA ASN A 39 2.96 0.53 -3.71
C ASN A 39 3.63 1.83 -3.23
N GLU A 40 2.84 2.72 -2.62
CA GLU A 40 3.36 3.96 -2.00
C GLU A 40 4.39 3.66 -0.92
N MET A 41 4.09 2.75 0.01
CA MET A 41 5.03 2.36 1.06
C MET A 41 6.34 1.78 0.48
N VAL A 42 6.24 0.98 -0.59
CA VAL A 42 7.42 0.43 -1.27
C VAL A 42 8.21 1.54 -1.98
N ALA A 43 7.55 2.51 -2.61
CA ALA A 43 8.18 3.64 -3.27
C ALA A 43 8.96 4.49 -2.26
N ILE A 44 8.33 4.85 -1.13
CA ILE A 44 8.96 5.59 -0.01
C ILE A 44 10.21 4.86 0.49
N ASN A 45 10.12 3.56 0.72
CA ASN A 45 11.27 2.78 1.20
C ASN A 45 12.42 2.75 0.19
N LYS A 46 12.12 2.67 -1.12
CA LYS A 46 13.13 2.74 -2.17
C LYS A 46 13.80 4.12 -2.22
N GLU A 47 13.02 5.18 -2.13
CA GLU A 47 13.52 6.55 -2.10
C GLU A 47 14.41 6.78 -0.88
N LEU A 48 13.95 6.38 0.31
CA LEU A 48 14.72 6.46 1.54
C LEU A 48 16.04 5.69 1.45
N MET A 49 16.02 4.50 0.83
CA MET A 49 17.24 3.72 0.58
C MET A 49 18.22 4.44 -0.36
N GLN A 50 17.72 5.14 -1.40
CA GLN A 50 18.54 5.97 -2.28
C GLN A 50 19.13 7.16 -1.53
N LEU A 51 18.32 7.86 -0.74
CA LEU A 51 18.77 8.98 0.09
C LEU A 51 19.85 8.54 1.10
N ARG A 52 19.68 7.38 1.75
CA ARG A 52 20.70 6.82 2.65
C ARG A 52 22.01 6.45 1.96
N ARG A 53 22.00 6.15 0.65
CA ARG A 53 23.24 5.89 -0.10
C ARG A 53 24.05 7.17 -0.35
N VAL A 54 23.42 8.33 -0.33
CA VAL A 54 24.11 9.61 -0.42
C VAL A 54 24.89 9.80 0.88
N LYS A 55 26.20 9.56 0.81
CA LYS A 55 27.10 9.59 1.97
C LYS A 55 27.46 11.01 2.45
N LEU A 56 27.08 12.03 1.69
CA LEU A 56 27.28 13.42 2.08
C LEU A 56 26.10 13.85 2.94
N PRO A 57 26.32 14.21 4.22
CA PRO A 57 25.28 14.79 5.05
C PRO A 57 24.77 16.06 4.38
N ILE A 58 23.48 16.07 4.03
CA ILE A 58 22.81 17.25 3.45
C ILE A 58 23.02 18.49 4.33
N ASP A 59 23.11 18.28 5.64
CA ASP A 59 23.35 19.34 6.63
C ASP A 59 24.64 20.12 6.34
N ILE A 60 25.75 19.46 5.98
CA ILE A 60 27.03 20.12 5.67
C ILE A 60 26.90 21.01 4.42
N VAL A 61 26.18 20.52 3.41
CA VAL A 61 25.94 21.28 2.18
C VAL A 61 25.02 22.47 2.45
N GLN A 62 23.96 22.30 3.25
CA GLN A 62 23.06 23.38 3.63
C GLN A 62 23.75 24.42 4.51
N ASP A 63 24.60 24.01 5.44
CA ASP A 63 25.38 24.91 6.29
C ASP A 63 26.37 25.74 5.47
N ARG A 64 27.04 25.13 4.49
CA ARG A 64 27.94 25.86 3.60
C ARG A 64 27.20 26.86 2.72
N ILE A 65 26.01 26.51 2.22
CA ILE A 65 25.15 27.43 1.46
C ILE A 65 24.71 28.62 2.33
N LYS A 66 24.34 28.37 3.59
CA LYS A 66 23.98 29.44 4.54
C LYS A 66 25.14 30.39 4.80
N GLN A 67 26.34 29.87 5.06
CA GLN A 67 27.54 30.69 5.25
C GLN A 67 27.80 31.61 4.05
N LEU A 68 27.82 31.05 2.84
CA LEU A 68 28.09 31.81 1.62
C LEU A 68 27.03 32.89 1.36
N LYS A 69 25.75 32.62 1.68
CA LYS A 69 24.69 33.64 1.58
C LYS A 69 24.87 34.78 2.57
N LEU A 70 25.28 34.47 3.80
CA LEU A 70 25.56 35.47 4.83
C LEU A 70 26.70 36.39 4.38
N GLU A 71 27.81 35.80 3.92
CA GLU A 71 28.97 36.52 3.39
C GLU A 71 28.59 37.41 2.19
N SER A 72 27.69 36.94 1.32
CA SER A 72 27.23 37.72 0.15
C SER A 72 26.34 38.91 0.55
N SER A 73 25.54 38.76 1.60
CA SER A 73 24.62 39.82 2.08
C SER A 73 25.29 40.91 2.91
N GLU A 74 26.50 40.66 3.42
CA GLU A 74 27.30 41.65 4.15
C GLU A 74 28.14 42.53 3.21
N THR A 75 28.22 42.17 1.93
CA THR A 75 28.97 42.90 0.88
C THR A 75 28.12 43.84 0.00
N ASP A 76 26.81 43.95 0.25
CA ASP A 76 25.89 44.92 -0.37
C ASP A 76 25.55 46.07 0.60
#